data_AF-A0A821N2M1-F1
#
_entry.id   AF-A0A821N2M1-F1
#
_cell.length_a   1.000
_cell.length_b   1.000
_cell.length_c   1.000
_cell.angle_alpha   90.00
_cell.angle_beta   90.00
_cell.angle_gamma   90.00
#
_symmetry.space_group_name_H-M   'P 1'
#
loop_
_entity.id
_entity.type
_entity.pdbx_description
1 polymer ?
#
loop_
_entity_poly.entity_id
_entity_poly.type
_entity_poly.pdbx_seq_one_letter_code
_entity_poly.pdbx_strand_id
1 'polypeptide(L)' 'MNYPRGYHTASVLKNGKVLASGGENVFGPLSTTELYDPSTGTWTTTGNMNYARNLHTESVLTNEKV' A
#
# COMPACT_ATOMS: atom_id res chain seq x y z
N MET A 1 -9.62 -1.25 -4.26
CA MET A 1 -8.37 -0.51 -4.48
C MET A 1 -8.70 0.58 -5.49
N ASN A 2 -8.31 1.82 -5.25
CA ASN A 2 -8.72 2.98 -6.03
C ASN A 2 -7.82 3.21 -7.25
N TYR A 3 -6.56 2.79 -7.17
CA TYR A 3 -5.64 2.82 -8.30
C TYR A 3 -5.28 1.40 -8.72
N PRO A 4 -5.45 1.03 -10.01
CA PRO A 4 -4.90 -0.24 -10.50
C PRO A 4 -3.38 -0.20 -10.29
N ARG A 5 -2.82 -1.26 -9.70
CA ARG A 5 -1.37 -1.38 -9.43
C ARG A 5 -0.90 -2.83 -9.57
N GLY A 6 0.16 -3.03 -10.34
CA GLY A 6 0.98 -4.25 -10.37
C GLY A 6 2.26 -4.06 -9.57
N TYR A 7 2.94 -5.15 -9.19
CA TYR A 7 4.26 -5.11 -8.52
C TYR A 7 4.34 -4.23 -7.25
N HIS A 8 3.22 -4.06 -6.57
CA HIS A 8 3.11 -3.42 -5.26
C HIS A 8 3.38 -4.43 -4.15
N THR A 9 3.57 -3.93 -2.95
CA THR A 9 3.59 -4.77 -1.73
C THR A 9 2.30 -4.57 -0.96
N ALA A 10 1.91 -5.58 -0.19
CA ALA A 10 0.80 -5.49 0.73
C ALA A 10 1.18 -6.18 2.05
N SER A 11 0.91 -5.50 3.17
CA SER A 11 1.25 -5.98 4.50
C SER A 11 0.06 -5.88 5.46
N VAL A 12 -0.15 -6.91 6.29
CA VAL A 12 -1.19 -6.90 7.32
C VAL A 12 -0.67 -6.15 8.55
N LEU A 13 -1.41 -5.13 8.97
CA LEU A 13 -1.13 -4.36 10.19
C LEU A 13 -1.71 -5.08 11.42
N LYS A 14 -1.23 -4.73 12.62
CA LYS A 14 -1.68 -5.33 13.87
C LYS A 14 -3.19 -5.18 14.13
N ASN A 15 -3.78 -4.11 13.60
CA ASN A 15 -5.22 -3.86 13.69
C ASN A 15 -6.05 -4.64 12.64
N GLY A 16 -5.43 -5.55 11.88
CA GLY A 16 -6.08 -6.38 10.87
C GLY A 16 -6.31 -5.70 9.52
N LYS A 17 -5.97 -4.40 9.37
CA LYS A 17 -6.03 -3.71 8.08
C LYS A 17 -4.86 -4.09 7.19
N VAL A 18 -5.00 -3.91 5.88
CA VAL A 18 -3.92 -4.18 4.91
C VAL A 18 -3.42 -2.88 4.32
N LEU A 19 -2.13 -2.59 4.47
CA LEU A 19 -1.48 -1.47 3.79
C LEU A 19 -0.92 -1.97 2.45
N ALA A 20 -1.29 -1.33 1.34
CA ALA A 20 -0.72 -1.57 0.03
C ALA A 20 0.07 -0.36 -0.45
N SER A 21 1.35 -0.55 -0.73
CA SER A 21 2.31 0.53 -0.99
C SER A 21 2.94 0.37 -2.37
N GLY A 22 3.06 1.48 -3.11
CA GLY A 22 3.76 1.52 -4.40
C GLY A 22 3.16 0.62 -5.49
N GLY A 23 4.04 0.02 -6.29
CA GLY A 23 3.70 -0.66 -7.53
C GLY A 23 3.77 0.26 -8.73
N GLU A 24 3.18 -0.17 -9.83
CA GLU A 24 3.10 0.60 -11.07
C GLU A 24 1.77 0.38 -11.78
N ASN A 25 1.39 1.34 -12.61
CA ASN A 25 0.27 1.23 -13.51
C ASN A 25 0.68 1.64 -14.93
N VAL A 26 -0.29 1.78 -15.83
CA VAL A 26 -0.03 2.16 -17.24
C VAL A 26 0.66 3.52 -17.40
N PHE A 27 0.64 4.38 -16.38
CA PHE A 27 1.29 5.68 -16.35
C PHE A 27 2.68 5.65 -15.67
N GLY A 28 3.08 4.51 -15.11
CA GLY A 28 4.38 4.29 -14.49
C GLY A 28 4.32 3.98 -12.99
N PRO A 29 5.47 4.09 -12.29
CA PRO A 29 5.58 3.79 -10.86
C PRO A 29 4.71 4.68 -9.98
N LEU A 30 4.16 4.10 -8.92
CA LEU A 30 3.30 4.77 -7.95
C LEU A 30 4.06 5.05 -6.66
N SER A 31 3.85 6.24 -6.11
CA SER A 31 4.23 6.59 -4.74
C SER A 31 3.05 6.51 -3.76
N THR A 32 1.86 6.14 -4.26
CA THR A 32 0.64 6.13 -3.47
C THR A 32 0.55 4.91 -2.58
N THR A 33 -0.07 5.09 -1.43
CA THR A 33 -0.36 4.03 -0.48
C THR A 33 -1.86 4.00 -0.19
N GLU A 34 -2.43 2.81 -0.08
CA GLU A 34 -3.84 2.60 0.23
C GLU A 34 -4.00 1.63 1.39
N LEU A 35 -4.94 1.93 2.27
CA LEU A 35 -5.30 1.10 3.41
C LEU A 35 -6.63 0.40 3.11
N TYR A 36 -6.64 -0.92 3.18
CA TYR A 36 -7.84 -1.74 3.13
C TYR A 36 -8.40 -1.96 4.53
N ASP A 37 -9.70 -1.70 4.69
CA ASP A 37 -10.45 -2.03 5.89
C ASP A 37 -11.37 -3.25 5.63
N PRO A 38 -11.04 -4.44 6.14
CA PRO A 38 -11.84 -5.64 5.94
C PRO A 38 -13.27 -5.55 6.49
N SER A 39 -13.51 -4.70 7.50
CA SER A 39 -14.85 -4.55 8.11
C SER A 39 -15.86 -3.88 7.18
N THR A 40 -15.38 -3.04 6.27
CA THR A 40 -16.19 -2.32 5.29
C THR A 40 -15.96 -2.81 3.86
N GLY A 41 -14.89 -3.61 3.64
CA GLY A 41 -14.47 -4.02 2.31
C GLY A 41 -13.95 -2.88 1.44
N THR A 42 -13.57 -1.74 2.05
CA THR A 42 -13.19 -0.53 1.31
C THR A 42 -11.69 -0.28 1.34
N TRP A 43 -11.21 0.41 0.30
CA TRP A 43 -9.84 0.91 0.20
C TRP A 43 -9.85 2.43 0.31
N THR A 44 -8.93 2.99 1.09
CA THR A 44 -8.78 4.44 1.25
C THR A 44 -7.33 4.84 1.03
N THR A 45 -7.09 5.89 0.25
CA THR A 45 -5.74 6.46 0.10
C THR A 45 -5.25 7.05 1.43
N THR A 46 -4.00 6.80 1.76
CA THR A 46 -3.33 7.30 2.97
C THR A 46 -2.03 8.01 2.60
N GLY A 47 -1.13 8.28 3.55
CA GLY A 47 0.14 8.97 3.32
C GLY A 47 0.95 8.34 2.19
N ASN A 48 1.45 9.17 1.27
CA ASN A 48 2.25 8.75 0.13
C ASN A 48 3.74 8.68 0.49
N MET A 49 4.49 7.86 -0.25
CA MET A 49 5.94 7.88 -0.23
C MET A 49 6.49 9.12 -0.94
N ASN A 50 7.69 9.57 -0.56
CA ASN A 50 8.39 10.65 -1.28
C ASN A 50 8.85 10.23 -2.68
N TYR A 51 9.09 8.94 -2.88
CA TYR A 51 9.53 8.37 -4.15
C TYR A 51 8.66 7.18 -4.49
N ALA A 52 8.34 7.03 -5.77
CA ALA A 52 7.65 5.85 -6.26
C ALA A 52 8.54 4.60 -6.11
N ARG A 53 7.92 3.46 -5.79
CA ARG A 53 8.60 2.17 -5.67
C ARG A 53 7.77 1.08 -6.31
N ASN A 54 8.37 0.22 -7.12
CA ASN A 54 7.79 -0.97 -7.72
C ASN A 54 8.82 -2.11 -7.61
N LEU A 55 8.39 -3.37 -7.73
CA LEU A 55 9.27 -4.55 -7.61
C LEU A 55 10.09 -4.55 -6.30
N HIS A 56 9.49 -4.05 -5.22
CA HIS A 56 10.13 -3.86 -3.92
C HIS A 56 9.56 -4.81 -2.86
N THR A 57 10.15 -4.77 -1.67
CA THR A 57 9.63 -5.46 -0.48
C THR A 57 9.29 -4.45 0.61
N GLU A 58 8.35 -4.83 1.46
CA GLU A 58 7.84 -4.03 2.58
C GLU A 58 7.88 -4.88 3.84
N SER A 59 8.10 -4.25 5.00
CA SER A 59 8.15 -4.96 6.28
C SER A 59 7.54 -4.10 7.38
N VAL A 60 6.57 -4.65 8.10
CA VAL A 60 5.89 -3.96 9.19
C VAL A 60 6.75 -4.02 10.45
N LEU A 61 7.10 -2.84 10.97
CA LEU A 61 7.82 -2.69 12.22
C LEU A 61 6.91 -2.96 13.42
N THR A 62 7.49 -3.30 14.56
CA THR A 62 6.74 -3.58 15.79
C THR A 62 5.95 -2.37 16.30
N ASN A 63 6.29 -1.16 15.86
CA ASN A 63 5.56 0.08 16.14
C ASN A 63 4.54 0.45 15.05
N GLU A 64 4.14 -0.51 14.20
CA GLU A 64 3.12 -0.36 13.16
C GLU A 64 3.50 0.59 12.01
N LYS A 65 4.76 0.98 11.93
CA LYS A 65 5.29 1.71 10.77
C LYS A 65 5.78 0.73 9.71
N VAL A 66 5.80 1.22 8.47
CA VAL A 66 6.22 0.47 7.29
C VAL A 66 7.17 1.33 6.47
#